data_AF-A0A6L3SZL7-F1
#
_entry.id   AF-A0A6L3SZL7-F1
#
_cell.length_a   1.000
_cell.length_b   1.000
_cell.length_c   1.000
_cell.angle_alpha   90.00
_cell.angle_beta   90.00
_cell.angle_gamma   90.00
#
_symmetry.space_group_name_H-M   'P 1'
#
loop_
_entity.id
_entity.type
_entity.pdbx_description
1 polymer ?
#
loop_
_entity_poly.entity_id
_entity_poly.type
_entity_poly.pdbx_seq_one_letter_code
_entity_poly.pdbx_strand_id
1 'polypeptide(L)' 'MQNYRIHFAKQILGVPFTVGSVGILRARDPERARRAAELRFARHHGVEDWRERADHSEIEAQNGGRA' A
#
# COMPACT_ATOMS: atom_id res chain seq x y z
N MET A 1 3.42 -14.13 11.36
CA MET A 1 3.13 -13.28 10.18
C MET A 1 2.34 -12.08 10.67
N GLN A 2 2.73 -10.89 10.24
CA GLN A 2 2.07 -9.65 10.67
C GLN A 2 1.08 -9.18 9.59
N ASN A 3 0.13 -8.35 10.02
CA ASN A 3 -0.77 -7.65 9.14
C ASN A 3 -0.12 -6.34 8.73
N TYR A 4 -0.34 -5.91 7.51
CA TYR A 4 0.16 -4.65 6.99
C TYR A 4 -0.96 -3.91 6.28
N ARG A 5 -0.94 -2.59 6.33
CA ARG A 5 -1.72 -1.74 5.44
C ARG A 5 -0.74 -0.87 4.67
N ILE A 6 -0.89 -0.86 3.35
CA ILE A 6 -0.02 -0.09 2.48
C ILE A 6 -0.85 1.06 1.95
N HIS A 7 -0.39 2.27 2.18
CA HIS A 7 -1.02 3.49 1.68
C HIS A 7 -0.34 3.90 0.38
N PHE A 8 -1.13 4.23 -0.63
CA PHE A 8 -0.65 4.77 -1.90
C PHE A 8 -1.04 6.23 -1.96
N ALA A 9 -0.08 7.09 -2.23
CA ALA A 9 -0.26 8.52 -2.27
C ALA A 9 0.38 9.13 -3.52
N LYS A 10 -0.12 10.31 -3.89
CA LYS A 10 0.50 11.17 -4.89
C LYS A 10 1.10 12.38 -4.20
N GLN A 11 2.35 12.68 -4.49
CA GLN A 11 3.00 13.88 -3.98
C GLN A 11 2.61 15.06 -4.89
N ILE A 12 1.92 16.04 -4.31
CA ILE A 12 1.53 17.27 -5.00
C ILE A 12 2.19 18.41 -4.24
N LEU A 13 3.13 19.09 -4.90
CA LEU A 13 3.90 20.20 -4.29
C LEU A 13 4.53 19.84 -2.94
N GLY A 14 5.02 18.60 -2.80
CA GLY A 14 5.64 18.11 -1.58
C GLY A 14 4.68 17.59 -0.51
N VAL A 15 3.36 17.64 -0.75
CA VAL A 15 2.33 17.15 0.18
C VAL A 15 1.76 15.82 -0.31
N PRO A 16 1.69 14.77 0.54
CA PRO A 16 1.11 13.49 0.16
C PRO A 16 -0.42 13.54 0.14
N PHE A 17 -1.02 13.18 -1.00
CA PHE A 17 -2.46 12.98 -1.14
C PHE A 17 -2.75 11.49 -1.31
N THR A 18 -3.37 10.88 -0.30
CA THR A 18 -3.69 9.44 -0.33
C THR A 18 -4.69 9.14 -1.44
N VAL A 19 -4.28 8.27 -2.37
CA VAL A 19 -5.07 7.77 -3.49
C VAL A 19 -5.87 6.53 -3.08
N GLY A 20 -5.30 5.72 -2.18
CA GLY A 20 -5.98 4.55 -1.62
C GLY A 20 -5.09 3.76 -0.67
N SER A 21 -5.63 2.68 -0.10
CA SER A 21 -4.86 1.75 0.73
C SER A 21 -5.23 0.31 0.45
N VAL A 22 -4.27 -0.59 0.64
CA VAL A 22 -4.46 -2.04 0.49
C VAL A 22 -4.07 -2.74 1.78
N GLY A 23 -5.00 -3.52 2.34
CA GLY A 23 -4.74 -4.39 3.48
C GLY A 23 -4.12 -5.73 3.06
N ILE A 24 -3.04 -6.12 3.74
CA ILE A 24 -2.36 -7.40 3.61
C ILE A 24 -2.46 -8.13 4.94
N LEU A 25 -3.34 -9.13 5.00
CA LEU A 25 -3.65 -9.85 6.23
C LEU A 25 -2.50 -10.72 6.75
N ARG A 26 -1.61 -11.22 5.90
CA ARG A 26 -0.46 -12.02 6.33
C ARG A 26 0.69 -11.85 5.36
N ALA A 27 1.80 -11.28 5.83
CA ALA A 27 3.08 -11.32 5.13
C ALA A 27 4.22 -11.74 6.07
N ARG A 28 5.30 -12.27 5.46
CA ARG A 28 6.51 -12.67 6.17
C ARG A 28 7.35 -11.45 6.56
N ASP A 29 7.38 -10.44 5.69
CA ASP A 29 8.17 -9.22 5.80
C ASP A 29 7.38 -8.05 5.16
N PRO A 30 7.64 -6.80 5.60
CA PRO A 30 6.93 -5.61 5.11
C PRO A 30 7.10 -5.40 3.61
N GLU A 31 8.27 -5.71 3.04
CA GLU A 31 8.53 -5.49 1.61
C GLU A 31 7.75 -6.45 0.71
N ARG A 32 7.54 -7.69 1.18
CA ARG A 32 6.62 -8.64 0.53
C ARG A 32 5.18 -8.16 0.61
N ALA A 33 4.78 -7.53 1.72
CA ALA A 33 3.45 -6.92 1.83
C ALA A 33 3.30 -5.75 0.83
N ARG A 34 4.32 -4.89 0.71
CA ARG A 34 4.34 -3.77 -0.25
C ARG A 34 4.18 -4.27 -1.69
N ARG A 35 5.02 -5.21 -2.14
CA ARG A 35 4.93 -5.78 -3.49
C ARG A 35 3.56 -6.41 -3.79
N ALA A 36 2.98 -7.12 -2.81
CA ALA A 36 1.64 -7.68 -2.97
C ALA A 36 0.56 -6.58 -3.06
N ALA A 37 0.71 -5.50 -2.28
CA ALA A 37 -0.19 -4.36 -2.32
C ALA A 37 -0.11 -3.59 -3.64
N GLU A 38 1.10 -3.37 -4.17
CA GLU A 38 1.35 -2.70 -5.46
C GLU A 38 0.58 -3.40 -6.59
N LEU A 39 0.72 -4.73 -6.70
CA LEU A 39 0.02 -5.54 -7.69
C LEU A 39 -1.50 -5.49 -7.53
N ARG A 40 -2.01 -5.52 -6.29
CA ARG A 40 -3.45 -5.45 -6.01
C ARG A 40 -4.03 -4.08 -6.34
N PHE A 41 -3.29 -3.02 -6.02
CA PHE A 41 -3.68 -1.65 -6.29
C PHE A 41 -3.77 -1.41 -7.81
N ALA A 42 -2.75 -1.80 -8.57
CA ALA A 42 -2.75 -1.70 -10.03
C ALA A 42 -3.98 -2.40 -10.64
N ARG A 43 -4.22 -3.65 -10.23
CA ARG A 43 -5.39 -4.44 -10.67
C ARG A 43 -6.72 -3.79 -10.29
N HIS A 44 -6.85 -3.26 -9.08
CA HIS A 44 -8.07 -2.59 -8.61
C HIS A 44 -8.37 -1.32 -9.41
N HIS A 45 -7.33 -0.60 -9.81
CA HIS A 45 -7.46 0.63 -10.60
C HIS A 45 -7.46 0.41 -12.12
N GLY A 46 -7.30 -0.84 -12.59
CA GLY A 46 -7.29 -1.17 -14.01
C GLY A 46 -6.06 -0.65 -14.76
N VAL A 47 -4.93 -0.48 -14.07
CA VAL A 47 -3.65 -0.01 -14.64
C VAL A 47 -2.61 -1.12 -14.58
N GLU A 48 -1.61 -1.08 -15.48
CA GLU A 48 -0.54 -2.07 -15.51
C GLU A 48 0.48 -1.81 -14.39
N ASP A 49 0.80 -0.54 -14.16
CA ASP A 49 1.65 -0.09 -13.06
C ASP A 49 0.85 0.79 -12.09
N TRP A 50 0.94 0.49 -10.79
CA TRP A 50 0.34 1.30 -9.74
C TRP A 50 0.84 2.76 -9.78
N ARG A 51 2.05 2.97 -10.33
CA ARG A 51 2.69 4.28 -10.47
C ARG A 51 1.96 5.24 -11.40
N GLU A 52 1.07 4.74 -12.25
CA GLU A 52 0.21 5.58 -13.08
C GLU A 52 -0.80 6.38 -12.24
N ARG A 53 -1.10 5.90 -11.02
CA ARG A 53 -2.10 6.50 -10.13
C ARG A 53 -1.51 7.13 -8.88
N ALA A 54 -0.35 6.67 -8.41
CA ALA A 54 0.34 7.15 -7.21
C ALA A 54 1.85 7.23 -7.47
N ASP A 55 2.61 7.98 -6.69
CA ASP A 55 4.08 8.08 -6.83
C ASP A 55 4.82 7.76 -5.51
N HIS A 56 4.06 7.55 -4.44
CA HIS A 56 4.55 7.20 -3.13
C HIS A 56 3.74 6.06 -2.51
N SER A 57 4.42 5.20 -1.75
CA SER A 57 3.78 4.15 -0.96
C SER A 57 4.38 4.03 0.43
N GLU A 58 3.54 3.97 1.45
CA GLU A 58 3.95 3.86 2.85
C GLU A 58 3.44 2.56 3.48
N ILE A 59 4.28 1.91 4.29
CA ILE A 59 3.95 0.64 4.95
C ILE A 59 3.58 0.91 6.40
N GLU A 60 2.34 0.61 6.77
CA GLU A 60 1.84 0.62 8.13
C GLU A 60 1.79 -0.83 8.66
N ALA A 61 2.65 -1.15 9.63
CA ALA A 61 2.58 -2.44 10.32
C ALA A 61 1.40 -2.44 11.30
N GLN A 62 0.42 -3.31 11.08
CA GLN A 62 -0.69 -3.50 11.99
C GLN A 62 -0.32 -4.60 12.96
N ASN A 63 0.21 -4.22 14.12
CA ASN A 63 0.30 -5.15 15.24
C ASN A 63 -1.12 -5.61 15.57
N GLY A 64 -1.31 -6.93 15.70
CA GLY A 64 -2.60 -7.56 16.00
C GLY A 64 -3.14 -7.27 17.41
N GLY A 65 -2.93 -6.05 17.93
CA GLY A 65 -3.56 -5.55 19.13
C GLY A 65 -5.00 -5.21 18.82
N ARG A 66 -5.91 -6.15 19.09
CA ARG A 66 -7.28 -5.79 19.46
C ARG A 66 -7.20 -4.82 20.64
N ALA A 67 -7.77 -3.63 20.50
CA ALA A 67 -8.32 -2.90 21.63
C ALA A 67 -9.52 -3.69 22.18
#